data_AF-A0A0R1V0K3-F1
#
_entry.id   AF-A0A0R1V0K3-F1
#
_cell.length_a   1.000
_cell.length_b   1.000
_cell.length_c   1.000
_cell.angle_alpha   90.00
_cell.angle_beta   90.00
_cell.angle_gamma   90.00
#
_symmetry.space_group_name_H-M   'P 1'
#
loop_
_entity.id
_entity.type
_entity.pdbx_description
1 polymer ?
#
loop_
_entity_poly.entity_id
_entity_poly.type
_entity_poly.pdbx_seq_one_letter_code
_entity_poly.pdbx_strand_id
1 'polypeptide(L)'
;MTANNLTCLPQLLQGYFNYFRKNPQIVAAITNAGVEGLVLKAQTEDLSACFEYFLKCGQQPSPYAVSYYSGAVFAVLILWNQQNYEKPVAEIVARLARIIGKELNEFKLIG
;
A
#
# COMPACT_ATOMS: atom_id res chain seq x y z
N MET A 1 -19.42 -6.30 -19.59
CA MET A 1 -18.35 -7.23 -19.16
C MET A 1 -17.45 -6.45 -18.22
N THR A 2 -17.47 -6.79 -16.93
CA THR A 2 -17.14 -5.90 -15.81
C THR A 2 -15.64 -5.76 -15.57
N ALA A 3 -15.10 -4.58 -15.89
CA ALA A 3 -13.87 -4.08 -15.30
C ALA A 3 -14.10 -3.90 -13.79
N ASN A 4 -13.79 -4.93 -13.00
CA ASN A 4 -13.71 -4.82 -11.55
C ASN A 4 -12.44 -4.02 -11.22
N ASN A 5 -12.58 -2.71 -11.38
CA ASN A 5 -11.56 -1.72 -11.11
C ASN A 5 -11.12 -1.84 -9.64
N LEU A 6 -9.82 -1.75 -9.40
CA LEU A 6 -9.18 -1.65 -8.09
C LEU A 6 -9.56 -0.35 -7.35
N THR A 7 -10.83 0.06 -7.36
CA THR A 7 -11.34 1.31 -6.79
C THR A 7 -11.08 1.41 -5.29
N CYS A 8 -10.94 0.27 -4.60
CA CYS A 8 -10.59 0.23 -3.19
C CYS A 8 -9.12 0.59 -2.90
N LEU A 9 -8.18 0.23 -3.78
CA LEU A 9 -6.75 0.44 -3.51
C LEU A 9 -6.39 1.93 -3.28
N PRO A 10 -6.84 2.89 -4.12
CA PRO A 10 -6.66 4.32 -3.82
C PRO A 10 -7.25 4.73 -2.47
N GLN A 11 -8.42 4.21 -2.08
CA GLN A 11 -9.08 4.56 -0.82
C GLN A 11 -8.30 4.03 0.39
N LEU A 12 -7.81 2.78 0.31
CA LEU A 12 -6.96 2.21 1.35
C LEU A 12 -5.66 2.99 1.50
N LEU A 13 -4.96 3.27 0.39
CA LEU A 13 -3.74 4.08 0.43
C LEU A 13 -4.01 5.48 0.98
N GLN A 14 -5.13 6.10 0.59
CA GLN A 14 -5.55 7.41 1.08
C GLN A 14 -5.77 7.40 2.59
N GLY A 15 -6.46 6.40 3.12
CA GLY A 15 -6.66 6.22 4.57
C GLY A 15 -5.34 6.03 5.30
N TYR A 16 -4.49 5.14 4.79
CA TYR A 16 -3.17 4.82 5.33
C TYR A 16 -2.26 6.06 5.42
N PHE A 17 -2.05 6.77 4.31
CA PHE A 17 -1.17 7.95 4.31
C PHE A 17 -1.77 9.13 5.09
N ASN A 18 -3.09 9.30 5.09
CA ASN A 18 -3.74 10.30 5.94
C ASN A 18 -3.54 10.02 7.43
N TYR A 19 -3.59 8.74 7.84
CA TYR A 19 -3.37 8.35 9.22
C TYR A 19 -1.97 8.75 9.69
N PHE A 20 -0.92 8.41 8.92
CA PHE A 20 0.45 8.75 9.31
C PHE A 20 0.76 10.24 9.23
N ARG A 21 0.16 10.97 8.28
CA ARG A 21 0.29 12.44 8.25
C ARG A 21 -0.29 13.10 9.50
N LYS A 22 -1.38 12.56 10.04
CA LYS A 22 -1.99 13.03 11.29
C LYS A 22 -1.22 12.60 12.53
N ASN A 23 -0.37 11.57 12.40
CA ASN A 23 0.36 10.97 13.51
C ASN A 23 1.85 10.77 13.15
N PRO A 24 2.59 11.84 12.78
CA PRO A 24 3.95 11.73 12.27
C PRO A 24 4.93 11.11 13.28
N GLN A 25 4.64 11.26 14.58
CA GLN A 25 5.41 10.66 15.66
C GLN A 25 5.45 9.13 15.59
N ILE A 26 4.45 8.49 14.97
CA ILE A 26 4.41 7.02 14.88
C ILE A 26 5.52 6.52 13.95
N VAL A 27 5.70 7.14 12.77
CA VAL A 27 6.77 6.72 11.85
C VAL A 27 8.14 6.93 12.49
N ALA A 28 8.35 8.07 13.15
CA ALA A 28 9.58 8.35 13.88
C ALA A 28 9.84 7.33 15.00
N ALA A 29 8.82 6.94 15.76
CA ALA A 29 8.95 5.92 16.81
C ALA A 29 9.32 4.55 16.23
N ILE A 30 8.70 4.17 15.10
CA ILE A 30 8.98 2.91 14.41
C ILE A 30 10.44 2.85 13.96
N THR A 31 10.93 3.91 13.29
CA THR A 31 12.30 3.94 12.77
C THR A 31 13.35 4.06 13.87
N ASN A 32 13.07 4.83 14.93
CA ASN A 32 14.02 5.00 16.04
C ASN A 32 14.13 3.74 16.90
N ALA A 33 13.04 2.96 17.02
CA ALA A 33 13.04 1.71 17.78
C ALA A 33 13.59 0.52 16.99
N GLY A 34 13.84 0.65 15.68
CA GLY A 34 14.32 -0.44 14.83
C GLY A 34 13.29 -1.58 14.66
N VAL A 35 12.00 -1.25 14.70
CA VAL A 35 10.88 -2.23 14.65
C VAL A 35 10.17 -2.28 13.29
N GLU A 36 10.81 -1.77 12.24
CA GLU A 36 10.27 -1.69 10.89
C GLU A 36 9.75 -3.05 10.38
N GLY A 37 10.48 -4.13 10.67
CA GLY A 37 10.11 -5.48 10.23
C GLY A 37 8.79 -5.97 10.82
N LEU A 38 8.50 -5.62 12.09
CA LEU A 38 7.24 -6.00 12.74
C LEU A 38 6.06 -5.23 12.15
N VAL A 39 6.26 -3.93 11.92
CA VAL A 39 5.24 -3.07 11.30
C VAL A 39 4.97 -3.47 9.86
N LEU A 40 6.02 -3.73 9.08
CA LEU A 40 5.90 -4.18 7.70
C LEU A 40 5.15 -5.52 7.63
N LYS A 41 5.40 -6.44 8.56
CA LYS A 41 4.66 -7.70 8.64
C LYS A 41 3.17 -7.45 8.88
N ALA A 42 2.82 -6.68 9.90
CA ALA A 42 1.42 -6.35 10.21
C ALA A 42 0.71 -5.65 9.03
N GLN A 43 1.38 -4.67 8.41
CA GLN A 43 0.86 -4.00 7.22
C GLN A 43 0.64 -4.97 6.04
N THR A 44 1.54 -5.94 5.87
CA THR A 44 1.43 -6.94 4.79
C THR A 44 0.23 -7.86 5.02
N GLU A 45 -0.02 -8.25 6.27
CA GLU A 45 -1.20 -9.03 6.66
C GLU A 45 -2.49 -8.25 6.40
N ASP A 46 -2.56 -6.98 6.80
CA ASP A 46 -3.71 -6.10 6.54
C ASP A 46 -3.97 -5.90 5.05
N LEU A 47 -2.90 -5.68 4.27
CA LEU A 47 -3.00 -5.50 2.82
C LEU A 47 -3.47 -6.78 2.13
N SER A 48 -2.99 -7.95 2.57
CA SER A 48 -3.46 -9.26 2.09
C SER A 48 -4.95 -9.44 2.37
N ALA A 49 -5.38 -9.20 3.61
CA ALA A 49 -6.79 -9.31 4.01
C ALA A 49 -7.69 -8.35 3.21
N CYS A 50 -7.18 -7.14 2.90
CA CYS A 50 -7.88 -6.21 2.02
C CYS A 50 -8.04 -6.78 0.61
N PHE A 51 -6.96 -7.31 0.00
CA PHE A 51 -7.07 -7.93 -1.32
C PHE A 51 -8.05 -9.11 -1.31
N GLU A 52 -8.03 -9.94 -0.27
CA GLU A 52 -8.98 -11.04 -0.09
C GLU A 52 -10.43 -10.56 -0.04
N TYR A 53 -10.71 -9.48 0.69
CA TYR A 53 -12.06 -8.93 0.83
C TYR A 53 -12.57 -8.26 -0.46
N PHE A 54 -11.72 -7.51 -1.17
CA PHE A 54 -12.14 -6.68 -2.30
C PHE A 54 -12.00 -7.37 -3.67
N LEU A 55 -11.15 -8.37 -3.81
CA LEU A 55 -10.95 -9.08 -5.07
C LEU A 55 -11.74 -10.41 -5.06
N LYS A 56 -12.70 -10.55 -5.98
CA LYS A 56 -13.49 -11.78 -6.13
C LYS A 56 -12.59 -12.95 -6.57
N CYS A 57 -13.02 -14.17 -6.24
CA CYS A 57 -12.36 -15.44 -6.58
C CYS A 57 -11.70 -15.42 -7.97
N GLY A 58 -10.39 -15.67 -8.01
CA GLY A 58 -9.58 -15.77 -9.23
C GLY A 58 -8.73 -14.55 -9.58
N GLN A 59 -8.79 -13.44 -8.83
CA GLN A 59 -7.99 -12.22 -9.10
C GLN A 59 -7.07 -11.82 -7.95
N GLN A 60 -6.76 -12.75 -7.04
CA GLN A 60 -5.89 -12.47 -5.90
C GLN A 60 -4.43 -12.31 -6.36
N PRO A 61 -3.74 -11.23 -5.95
CA PRO A 61 -2.30 -11.11 -6.17
C PRO A 61 -1.56 -12.28 -5.51
N SER A 62 -0.42 -12.68 -6.07
CA SER A 62 0.43 -13.66 -5.38
C SER A 62 0.92 -13.10 -4.04
N PRO A 63 1.20 -13.95 -3.04
CA PRO A 63 1.78 -13.49 -1.76
C PRO A 63 3.07 -12.69 -1.93
N TYR A 64 3.88 -13.03 -2.94
CA TYR A 64 5.08 -12.27 -3.30
C TYR A 64 4.75 -10.87 -3.82
N ALA A 65 3.72 -10.72 -4.64
CA ALA A 65 3.26 -9.42 -5.11
C ALA A 65 2.73 -8.57 -3.93
N VAL A 66 1.93 -9.16 -3.02
CA VAL A 66 1.45 -8.47 -1.83
C VAL A 66 2.62 -8.00 -0.96
N SER A 67 3.59 -8.88 -0.68
CA SER A 67 4.78 -8.54 0.10
C SER A 67 5.62 -7.44 -0.57
N TYR A 68 5.81 -7.52 -1.89
CA TYR A 68 6.55 -6.53 -2.66
C TYR A 68 5.91 -5.14 -2.58
N TYR A 69 4.59 -5.04 -2.86
CA TYR A 69 3.92 -3.74 -2.81
C TYR A 69 3.72 -3.21 -1.40
N SER A 70 3.54 -4.08 -0.40
CA SER A 70 3.56 -3.67 1.00
C SER A 70 4.90 -3.01 1.35
N GLY A 71 6.02 -3.64 0.97
CA GLY A 71 7.35 -3.07 1.14
C GLY A 71 7.52 -1.72 0.43
N ALA A 72 7.05 -1.62 -0.82
CA ALA A 72 7.11 -0.38 -1.59
C ALA A 72 6.29 0.76 -0.94
N VAL A 73 5.07 0.47 -0.46
CA VAL A 73 4.23 1.44 0.25
C VAL A 73 4.90 1.91 1.54
N PHE A 74 5.48 0.98 2.30
CA PHE A 74 6.16 1.30 3.56
C PHE A 74 7.44 2.13 3.35
N ALA A 75 8.24 1.78 2.34
CA ALA A 75 9.42 2.56 1.97
C ALA A 75 9.06 4.00 1.55
N VAL A 76 7.95 4.17 0.81
CA VAL A 76 7.44 5.50 0.46
C VAL A 76 6.98 6.26 1.70
N LEU A 77 6.35 5.62 2.68
CA LEU A 77 5.98 6.25 3.94
C LEU A 77 7.21 6.77 4.69
N ILE A 78 8.27 5.96 4.81
CA ILE A 78 9.51 6.36 5.48
C ILE A 78 10.14 7.57 4.79
N LEU A 79 10.27 7.52 3.46
CA LEU A 79 10.81 8.63 2.68
C LEU A 79 9.96 9.90 2.84
N TRP A 80 8.64 9.76 2.79
CA TRP A 80 7.72 10.88 2.94
C TRP A 80 7.80 11.51 4.33
N ASN A 81 7.99 10.71 5.38
CA ASN A 81 8.26 11.20 6.73
C ASN A 81 9.60 11.95 6.83
N GLN A 82 10.66 11.43 6.21
CA GLN A 82 11.98 12.12 6.14
C GLN A 82 11.90 13.46 5.40
N GLN A 83 10.95 13.60 4.48
CA GLN A 83 10.66 14.82 3.73
C GLN A 83 9.57 15.68 4.41
N ASN A 84 9.34 15.51 5.71
CA ASN A 84 8.38 16.29 6.50
C ASN A 84 6.96 16.35 5.88
N TYR A 85 6.55 15.27 5.21
CA TYR A 85 5.23 15.15 4.58
C TYR A 85 4.93 16.23 3.52
N GLU A 86 5.95 16.82 2.89
CA GLU A 86 5.81 17.92 1.92
C GLU A 86 4.86 17.60 0.78
N LYS A 87 4.90 16.35 0.28
CA LYS A 87 4.10 15.95 -0.86
C LYS A 87 2.62 15.73 -0.50
N PRO A 88 1.65 16.21 -1.29
CA PRO A 88 0.23 15.94 -1.04
C PRO A 88 -0.09 14.44 -1.10
N VAL A 89 -0.91 13.97 -0.15
CA VAL A 89 -1.33 12.56 -0.08
C VAL A 89 -1.94 12.09 -1.40
N ALA A 90 -2.80 12.91 -2.01
CA ALA A 90 -3.47 12.58 -3.26
C ALA A 90 -2.48 12.25 -4.39
N GLU A 91 -1.33 12.92 -4.45
CA GLU A 91 -0.31 12.65 -5.47
C GLU A 91 0.43 11.33 -5.21
N ILE A 92 0.75 11.03 -3.94
CA ILE A 92 1.39 9.78 -3.55
C ILE A 92 0.46 8.60 -3.86
N VAL A 93 -0.79 8.71 -3.44
CA VAL A 93 -1.85 7.71 -3.68
C VAL A 93 -2.05 7.49 -5.17
N ALA A 94 -2.21 8.55 -5.96
CA ALA A 94 -2.39 8.43 -7.40
C ALA A 94 -1.21 7.71 -8.08
N ARG A 95 0.02 8.03 -7.67
CA ARG A 95 1.22 7.39 -8.22
C ARG A 95 1.30 5.92 -7.86
N LEU A 96 1.12 5.58 -6.59
CA LEU A 96 1.20 4.20 -6.09
C LEU A 96 0.06 3.33 -6.65
N ALA A 97 -1.18 3.81 -6.60
CA ALA A 97 -2.32 3.08 -7.13
C ALA A 97 -2.19 2.83 -8.64
N ARG A 98 -1.62 3.77 -9.40
CA ARG A 98 -1.35 3.57 -10.83
C ARG A 98 -0.30 2.48 -11.08
N ILE A 99 0.80 2.48 -10.32
CA ILE A 99 1.89 1.49 -10.48
C ILE A 99 1.39 0.10 -10.09
N ILE A 100 0.88 -0.03 -8.86
CA ILE A 100 0.37 -1.30 -8.32
C ILE A 100 -0.79 -1.80 -9.20
N GLY A 101 -1.72 -0.92 -9.55
CA GLY A 101 -2.88 -1.29 -10.35
C GLY A 101 -2.54 -1.67 -11.78
N LYS A 102 -1.50 -1.09 -12.40
CA LYS A 102 -1.02 -1.51 -13.71
C LYS A 102 -0.47 -2.93 -13.64
N GLU A 103 0.46 -3.17 -12.72
CA GLU A 103 1.14 -4.47 -12.63
C GLU A 103 0.16 -5.59 -12.22
N LEU A 104 -0.72 -5.35 -11.24
CA LEU A 104 -1.76 -6.32 -10.86
C LEU A 104 -2.76 -6.62 -11.99
N ASN A 105 -3.00 -5.69 -12.91
CA ASN A 105 -3.83 -5.96 -14.09
C ASN A 105 -3.05 -6.65 -15.22
N GLU A 106 -1.75 -6.41 -15.38
CA GLU A 106 -0.89 -7.13 -16.32
C GLU A 106 -0.73 -8.61 -15.93
N PHE A 107 -0.71 -8.92 -14.62
CA PHE A 107 -0.74 -10.31 -14.13
C PHE A 107 -2.05 -11.06 -14.44
N LYS A 108 -3.14 -10.36 -14.83
CA LYS A 108 -4.40 -11.00 -15.28
C LYS A 108 -4.33 -11.54 -16.71
N LEU A 109 -3.27 -11.25 -17.48
CA LEU A 109 -3.15 -11.66 -18.89
C LEU A 109 -2.29 -12.91 -19.11
N ILE A 110 -1.79 -13.53 -18.03
CA ILE A 110 -0.87 -14.68 -18.09
C ILE A 110 -1.36 -15.86 -17.24
N GLY A 111 -2.61 -15.83 -16.77
CA GLY A 111 -3.25 -16.88 -15.97
C GLY A 111 -4.45 -17.50 -16.68
#